data_AF-A0ABD1F5R8-F1
#
_entry.id   AF-A0ABD1F5R8-F1
#
_cell.length_a   1.000
_cell.length_b   1.000
_cell.length_c   1.000
_cell.angle_alpha   90.00
_cell.angle_beta   90.00
_cell.angle_gamma   90.00
#
_symmetry.space_group_name_H-M   'P 1'
#
loop_
_entity.id
_entity.type
_entity.pdbx_description
1 polymer ?
#
loop_
_entity_poly.entity_id
_entity_poly.type
_entity_poly.pdbx_seq_one_letter_code
_entity_poly.pdbx_strand_id
1 'polypeptide(L)'
;MSYLDAKLVYAGIRNLWLPIVYFMTSVIQNLYMTVQLIFMIIVVLEIGNKVIETRKYLKSRPEDIVRHKKSFSIVYEGMENFGELYGYQFLTMTCVFIISFLALLMFLIEVVKPLGMLTSPEHIEAVIVMGIVVTLSSFGPCALAFACDMVATEADKLMAACYAAQEKFNFNSREYQELQSLGSILGSGVLKFTAAKFVEIKRSTILSIMAAATTYFIAIVQFY
;
A
#
# COMPACT_ATOMS: atom_id res chain seq x y z
N MET A 1 -42.47 -35.82 -14.57
CA MET A 1 -41.27 -34.98 -14.67
C MET A 1 -40.10 -35.83 -14.20
N SER A 2 -39.17 -36.16 -15.11
CA SER A 2 -38.16 -37.18 -14.84
C SER A 2 -37.01 -36.61 -14.01
N TYR A 3 -36.33 -37.43 -13.22
CA TYR A 3 -35.16 -37.02 -12.42
C TYR A 3 -34.03 -36.40 -13.28
N LEU A 4 -34.00 -36.73 -14.58
CA LEU A 4 -33.06 -36.17 -15.55
C LEU A 4 -33.33 -34.69 -15.84
N ASP A 5 -34.60 -34.30 -15.94
CA ASP A 5 -35.02 -32.92 -16.22
C ASP A 5 -34.63 -31.98 -15.08
N ALA A 6 -34.75 -32.45 -13.83
CA ALA A 6 -34.36 -31.68 -12.65
C ALA A 6 -32.85 -31.41 -12.58
N LYS A 7 -32.00 -32.37 -12.99
CA LYS A 7 -30.54 -32.19 -13.04
C LYS A 7 -30.11 -31.19 -14.10
N LEU A 8 -30.75 -31.23 -15.28
CA LEU A 8 -30.48 -30.28 -16.37
C LEU A 8 -30.86 -28.85 -15.97
N VAL A 9 -32.03 -28.67 -15.34
CA VAL A 9 -32.46 -27.36 -14.83
C VAL A 9 -31.50 -26.85 -13.75
N TYR A 10 -31.11 -27.70 -12.80
CA TYR A 10 -30.17 -27.33 -11.74
C TYR A 10 -28.78 -26.96 -12.30
N ALA A 11 -28.27 -27.73 -13.27
CA ALA A 11 -26.99 -27.43 -13.93
C ALA A 11 -27.05 -26.11 -14.72
N GLY A 12 -28.15 -25.86 -15.44
CA GLY A 12 -28.37 -24.61 -16.16
C GLY A 12 -28.43 -23.39 -15.23
N ILE A 13 -29.19 -23.48 -14.14
CA ILE A 13 -29.27 -22.44 -13.11
C ILE A 13 -27.88 -22.22 -12.50
N ARG A 14 -27.19 -23.28 -12.08
CA ARG A 14 -25.84 -23.16 -11.49
C ARG A 14 -24.84 -22.50 -12.44
N ASN A 15 -24.83 -22.89 -13.71
CA ASN A 15 -23.89 -22.35 -14.70
C ASN A 15 -24.18 -20.89 -15.07
N LEU A 16 -25.43 -20.42 -14.93
CA LEU A 16 -25.80 -19.04 -15.19
C LEU A 16 -25.62 -18.14 -13.95
N TRP A 17 -26.02 -18.61 -12.77
CA TRP A 17 -26.01 -17.81 -11.55
C TRP A 17 -24.62 -17.65 -10.95
N LEU A 18 -23.76 -18.67 -10.99
CA LEU A 18 -22.42 -18.58 -10.40
C LEU A 18 -21.54 -17.47 -11.03
N PRO A 19 -21.44 -17.34 -12.37
CA PRO A 19 -20.68 -16.26 -12.98
C PRO A 19 -21.22 -14.87 -12.64
N ILE A 20 -22.55 -14.71 -12.58
CA ILE A 20 -23.19 -13.44 -12.24
C ILE A 20 -22.87 -13.07 -10.79
N VAL A 21 -23.02 -14.00 -9.85
CA VAL A 21 -22.69 -13.77 -8.45
C VAL A 21 -21.21 -13.43 -8.30
N TYR A 22 -20.33 -14.19 -8.96
CA TYR A 22 -18.88 -13.93 -8.95
C TYR A 22 -18.55 -12.53 -9.47
N PHE A 23 -19.11 -12.16 -10.62
CA PHE A 23 -18.94 -10.84 -11.23
C PHE A 23 -19.40 -9.73 -10.27
N MET A 24 -20.62 -9.85 -9.72
CA MET A 24 -21.17 -8.87 -8.78
C MET A 24 -20.30 -8.76 -7.51
N THR A 25 -19.84 -9.88 -6.95
CA THR A 25 -18.95 -9.85 -5.78
C THR A 25 -17.61 -9.19 -6.09
N SER A 26 -17.04 -9.44 -7.28
CA SER A 26 -15.80 -8.80 -7.72
C SER A 26 -15.97 -7.29 -7.91
N VAL A 27 -17.07 -6.84 -8.51
CA VAL A 27 -17.37 -5.41 -8.68
C VAL A 27 -17.53 -4.72 -7.33
N ILE A 28 -18.29 -5.31 -6.40
CA ILE A 28 -18.50 -4.76 -5.06
C ILE A 28 -17.17 -4.70 -4.29
N GLN A 29 -16.37 -5.75 -4.35
CA GLN A 29 -15.06 -5.80 -3.70
C GLN A 29 -14.11 -4.73 -4.27
N ASN A 30 -14.04 -4.57 -5.59
CA ASN A 30 -13.20 -3.55 -6.22
C ASN A 30 -13.65 -2.13 -5.86
N LEU A 31 -14.97 -1.87 -5.83
CA LEU A 31 -15.51 -0.58 -5.40
C LEU A 31 -15.13 -0.29 -3.93
N TYR A 32 -15.32 -1.27 -3.05
CA TYR A 32 -14.94 -1.16 -1.65
C TYR A 32 -13.44 -0.85 -1.49
N MET A 33 -12.58 -1.60 -2.18
CA MET A 33 -11.12 -1.41 -2.13
C MET A 33 -10.71 -0.04 -2.68
N THR A 34 -11.38 0.44 -3.72
CA THR A 34 -11.13 1.78 -4.29
C THR A 34 -11.51 2.89 -3.31
N VAL A 35 -12.68 2.78 -2.67
CA VAL A 35 -13.11 3.76 -1.65
C VAL A 35 -12.16 3.76 -0.45
N GLN A 36 -11.75 2.57 0.03
CA GLN A 36 -10.77 2.45 1.10
C GLN A 36 -9.42 3.07 0.70
N LEU A 37 -8.95 2.83 -0.52
CA LEU A 37 -7.71 3.41 -1.03
C LEU A 37 -7.76 4.94 -1.05
N ILE A 38 -8.86 5.52 -1.57
CA ILE A 38 -9.04 6.97 -1.60
C ILE A 38 -8.99 7.53 -0.17
N PHE A 39 -9.68 6.89 0.77
CA PHE A 39 -9.67 7.31 2.17
C PHE A 39 -8.25 7.25 2.77
N MET A 40 -7.53 6.15 2.57
CA MET A 40 -6.15 5.99 3.03
C MET A 40 -5.23 7.08 2.45
N ILE A 41 -5.34 7.36 1.15
CA ILE A 41 -4.55 8.42 0.50
C ILE A 41 -4.87 9.79 1.12
N ILE A 42 -6.15 10.11 1.34
CA ILE A 42 -6.55 11.38 1.98
C ILE A 42 -5.93 11.50 3.37
N VAL A 43 -5.97 10.45 4.18
CA VAL A 43 -5.38 10.44 5.53
C VAL A 43 -3.85 10.64 5.46
N VAL A 44 -3.16 9.93 4.56
CA VAL A 44 -1.71 10.07 4.38
C VAL A 44 -1.35 11.49 3.93
N LEU A 45 -2.10 12.06 2.98
CA LEU A 45 -1.87 13.44 2.51
C LEU A 45 -2.12 14.46 3.62
N GLU A 46 -3.14 14.27 4.45
CA GLU A 46 -3.41 15.13 5.60
C GLU A 46 -2.27 15.08 6.63
N ILE A 47 -1.75 13.89 6.95
CA ILE A 47 -0.56 13.73 7.79
C ILE A 47 0.64 14.45 7.14
N GLY A 48 0.83 14.27 5.83
CA GLY A 48 1.89 14.93 5.06
C GLY A 48 1.81 16.45 5.12
N ASN A 49 0.62 17.02 4.98
CA ASN A 49 0.41 18.46 5.09
C ASN A 49 0.80 18.98 6.49
N LYS A 50 0.41 18.26 7.55
CA LYS A 50 0.79 18.59 8.94
C LYS A 50 2.30 18.49 9.18
N VAL A 51 2.97 17.52 8.58
CA VAL A 51 4.44 17.40 8.62
C VAL A 51 5.09 18.64 7.99
N ILE A 52 4.65 19.01 6.79
CA ILE A 52 5.18 20.18 6.06
C ILE A 52 4.91 21.48 6.81
N GLU A 53 3.71 21.64 7.36
CA GLU A 53 3.31 22.77 8.18
C GLU A 53 4.19 22.89 9.42
N THR A 54 4.33 21.80 10.19
CA THR A 54 5.19 21.75 11.39
C THR A 54 6.63 22.11 11.04
N ARG A 55 7.14 21.64 9.90
CA ARG A 55 8.50 21.96 9.40
C ARG A 55 8.68 23.43 9.09
N LYS A 56 7.69 24.06 8.44
CA LYS A 56 7.72 25.50 8.13
C LYS A 56 7.67 26.34 9.41
N TYR A 57 6.82 25.95 10.37
CA TYR A 57 6.74 26.63 11.66
C TYR A 57 8.04 26.52 12.47
N LEU A 58 8.62 25.32 12.54
CA LEU A 58 9.89 25.10 13.24
C LEU A 58 11.02 25.97 12.67
N LYS A 59 11.09 26.10 11.34
CA LYS A 59 12.08 26.95 10.68
C LYS A 59 11.88 28.45 10.96
N SER A 60 10.64 28.90 11.09
CA SER A 60 10.34 30.33 11.26
C SER A 60 10.40 30.79 12.72
N ARG A 61 10.06 29.92 13.68
CA ARG A 61 10.03 30.24 15.12
C ARG A 61 10.60 29.08 15.94
N PRO A 62 11.93 28.93 16.00
CA PRO A 62 12.55 27.86 16.77
C PRO A 62 12.35 28.01 18.29
N GLU A 63 12.01 29.20 18.77
CA GLU A 63 11.80 29.50 20.21
C GLU A 63 10.53 28.82 20.79
N ASP A 64 9.52 28.54 19.96
CA ASP A 64 8.19 28.04 20.38
C ASP A 64 8.13 26.49 20.54
N ILE A 65 9.13 25.90 21.20
CA ILE A 65 9.37 24.43 21.23
C ILE A 65 8.22 23.63 21.84
N VAL A 66 7.59 24.14 22.89
CA VAL A 66 6.44 23.49 23.55
C VAL A 66 5.31 23.25 22.54
N ARG A 67 5.08 24.21 21.63
CA ARG A 67 4.05 24.10 20.60
C ARG A 67 4.44 23.09 19.53
N HIS A 68 5.71 23.09 19.14
CA HIS A 68 6.26 22.11 18.18
C HIS A 68 6.11 20.69 18.70
N LYS A 69 6.45 20.43 19.96
CA LYS A 69 6.33 19.10 20.59
C LYS A 69 4.92 18.51 20.45
N LYS A 70 3.88 19.32 20.64
CA LYS A 70 2.49 18.87 20.46
C LYS A 70 2.20 18.51 19.00
N SER A 71 2.60 19.34 18.05
CA SER A 71 2.40 19.07 16.61
C SER A 71 3.14 17.80 16.16
N PHE A 72 4.36 17.60 16.64
CA PHE A 72 5.13 16.38 16.40
C PHE A 72 4.45 15.14 16.95
N SER A 73 3.94 15.19 18.18
CA SER A 73 3.21 14.08 18.78
C SER A 73 1.97 13.71 17.95
N ILE A 74 1.24 14.71 17.44
CA ILE A 74 0.07 14.49 16.58
C ILE A 74 0.45 13.81 15.26
N VAL A 75 1.58 14.20 14.65
CA VAL A 75 2.09 13.57 13.43
C VAL A 75 2.48 12.12 13.71
N TYR A 76 3.25 11.89 14.77
CA TYR A 76 3.70 10.55 15.17
C TYR A 76 2.53 9.61 15.42
N GLU A 77 1.59 10.04 16.28
CA GLU A 77 0.39 9.29 16.62
C GLU A 77 -0.48 9.06 15.37
N GLY A 78 -0.57 10.04 14.46
CA GLY A 78 -1.26 9.88 13.18
C GLY A 78 -0.66 8.79 12.29
N MET A 79 0.68 8.71 12.23
CA MET A 79 1.38 7.68 11.46
C MET A 79 1.24 6.28 12.09
N GLU A 80 1.31 6.20 13.42
CA GLU A 80 1.11 4.94 14.15
C GLU A 80 -0.33 4.44 14.02
N ASN A 81 -1.32 5.30 14.29
CA ASN A 81 -2.73 4.99 14.15
C ASN A 81 -3.10 4.60 12.72
N PHE A 82 -2.50 5.22 11.70
CA PHE A 82 -2.67 4.79 10.32
C PHE A 82 -2.26 3.33 10.13
N GLY A 83 -1.10 2.95 10.68
CA GLY A 83 -0.59 1.60 10.55
C GLY A 83 -1.43 0.54 11.27
N GLU A 84 -2.02 0.89 12.41
CA GLU A 84 -2.94 0.02 13.15
C GLU A 84 -4.30 -0.11 12.47
N LEU A 85 -4.86 0.99 11.95
CA LEU A 85 -6.20 1.00 11.34
C LEU A 85 -6.21 0.43 9.93
N TYR A 86 -5.19 0.72 9.13
CA TYR A 86 -5.15 0.45 7.68
C TYR A 86 -4.07 -0.56 7.28
N GLY A 87 -3.24 -1.00 8.21
CA GLY A 87 -2.14 -1.91 7.90
C GLY A 87 -2.61 -3.24 7.32
N TYR A 88 -3.67 -3.84 7.87
CA TYR A 88 -4.22 -5.10 7.35
C TYR A 88 -4.86 -4.94 5.97
N GLN A 89 -5.48 -3.79 5.71
CA GLN A 89 -6.10 -3.45 4.44
C GLN A 89 -5.02 -3.26 3.38
N PHE A 90 -3.93 -2.57 3.70
CA PHE A 90 -2.77 -2.45 2.83
C PHE A 90 -2.13 -3.82 2.52
N LEU A 91 -1.97 -4.68 3.53
CA LEU A 91 -1.48 -6.05 3.34
C LEU A 91 -2.40 -6.83 2.40
N THR A 92 -3.72 -6.76 2.62
CA THR A 92 -4.71 -7.43 1.78
C THR A 92 -4.66 -6.94 0.34
N MET A 93 -4.58 -5.62 0.11
CA MET A 93 -4.38 -5.03 -1.23
C MET A 93 -3.12 -5.57 -1.89
N THR A 94 -2.02 -5.63 -1.14
CA THR A 94 -0.74 -6.13 -1.64
C THR A 94 -0.81 -7.63 -1.98
N CYS A 95 -1.47 -8.45 -1.15
CA CYS A 95 -1.69 -9.86 -1.44
C CYS A 95 -2.53 -10.07 -2.70
N VAL A 96 -3.63 -9.32 -2.86
CA VAL A 96 -4.47 -9.38 -4.07
C VAL A 96 -3.67 -9.01 -5.31
N PHE A 97 -2.83 -7.98 -5.23
CA PHE A 97 -1.91 -7.62 -6.31
C PHE A 97 -0.94 -8.77 -6.65
N ILE A 98 -0.27 -9.37 -5.67
CA ILE A 98 0.67 -10.49 -5.90
C ILE A 98 -0.04 -11.68 -6.55
N ILE A 99 -1.21 -12.06 -6.04
CA ILE A 99 -1.99 -13.20 -6.58
C ILE A 99 -2.40 -12.91 -8.02
N SER A 100 -2.90 -11.70 -8.30
CA SER A 100 -3.31 -11.32 -9.65
C SER A 100 -2.12 -11.31 -10.62
N PHE A 101 -0.97 -10.80 -10.17
CA PHE A 101 0.27 -10.81 -10.94
C PHE A 101 0.74 -12.23 -11.26
N LEU A 102 0.80 -13.12 -10.25
CA LEU A 102 1.17 -14.52 -10.45
C LEU A 102 0.17 -15.26 -11.36
N ALA A 103 -1.13 -14.99 -11.22
CA ALA A 103 -2.17 -15.59 -12.07
C ALA A 103 -1.99 -15.19 -13.54
N LEU A 104 -1.71 -13.92 -13.82
CA LEU A 104 -1.38 -13.46 -15.18
C LEU A 104 -0.15 -14.19 -15.72
N LEU A 105 0.92 -14.29 -14.92
CA LEU A 105 2.15 -14.96 -15.35
C LEU A 105 1.93 -16.46 -15.64
N MET A 106 1.17 -17.16 -14.79
CA MET A 106 0.80 -18.56 -15.02
C MET A 106 -0.05 -18.72 -16.28
N PHE A 107 -1.03 -17.84 -16.50
CA PHE A 107 -1.84 -17.84 -17.72
C PHE A 107 -0.98 -17.62 -18.97
N LEU A 108 -0.02 -16.69 -18.92
CA LEU A 108 0.93 -16.49 -20.01
C LEU A 108 1.73 -17.75 -20.31
N ILE A 109 2.17 -18.51 -19.30
CA ILE A 109 2.85 -19.80 -19.53
C ILE A 109 1.92 -20.78 -20.24
N GLU A 110 0.69 -20.97 -19.75
CA GLU A 110 -0.24 -21.95 -20.33
C GLU A 110 -0.59 -21.63 -21.77
N VAL A 111 -0.69 -20.35 -22.13
CA VAL A 111 -0.98 -19.89 -23.49
C VAL A 111 0.27 -19.92 -24.39
N VAL A 112 1.47 -19.64 -23.84
CA VAL A 112 2.73 -19.56 -24.60
C VAL A 112 3.43 -20.91 -24.76
N LYS A 113 3.41 -21.81 -23.76
CA LYS A 113 4.05 -23.15 -23.81
C LYS A 113 3.58 -24.00 -25.01
N PRO A 114 2.29 -24.04 -25.40
CA PRO A 114 1.90 -24.61 -26.68
C PRO A 114 2.22 -23.60 -27.79
N LEU A 115 3.50 -23.56 -28.17
CA LEU A 115 4.28 -22.92 -29.27
C LEU A 115 3.56 -22.29 -30.51
N GLY A 116 2.32 -21.81 -30.44
CA GLY A 116 1.59 -21.26 -31.58
C GLY A 116 0.13 -20.83 -31.34
N MET A 117 -0.42 -20.97 -30.13
CA MET A 117 -1.86 -20.68 -29.88
C MET A 117 -2.22 -19.22 -29.56
N LEU A 118 -1.25 -18.30 -29.50
CA LEU A 118 -1.52 -16.84 -29.54
C LEU A 118 -2.12 -16.37 -30.88
N THR A 119 -2.51 -17.29 -31.75
CA THR A 119 -3.21 -17.01 -33.01
C THR A 119 -4.72 -16.88 -32.83
N SER A 120 -5.34 -17.47 -31.79
CA SER A 120 -6.78 -17.30 -31.62
C SER A 120 -7.08 -15.94 -30.97
N PRO A 121 -8.02 -15.16 -31.54
CA PRO A 121 -8.36 -13.83 -31.01
C PRO A 121 -8.87 -13.89 -29.56
N GLU A 122 -9.49 -15.00 -29.15
CA GLU A 122 -10.00 -15.22 -27.79
C GLU A 122 -8.89 -15.23 -26.73
N HIS A 123 -7.74 -15.85 -27.02
CA HIS A 123 -6.61 -15.86 -26.07
C HIS A 123 -5.98 -14.48 -25.95
N ILE A 124 -5.86 -13.73 -27.06
CA ILE A 124 -5.33 -12.37 -27.05
C ILE A 124 -6.24 -11.47 -26.20
N GLU A 125 -7.55 -11.56 -26.38
CA GLU A 125 -8.52 -10.82 -25.57
C GLU A 125 -8.38 -11.14 -24.08
N ALA A 126 -8.28 -12.42 -23.72
CA ALA A 126 -8.09 -12.83 -22.33
C ALA A 126 -6.79 -12.29 -21.71
N VAL A 127 -5.67 -12.32 -22.45
CA VAL A 127 -4.39 -11.74 -21.99
C VAL A 127 -4.53 -10.24 -21.75
N ILE A 128 -5.17 -9.51 -22.68
CA ILE A 128 -5.37 -8.07 -22.56
C ILE A 128 -6.23 -7.76 -21.32
N VAL A 129 -7.35 -8.46 -21.14
CA VAL A 129 -8.25 -8.27 -19.99
C VAL A 129 -7.52 -8.55 -18.67
N MET A 130 -6.78 -9.66 -18.58
CA MET A 130 -6.00 -9.99 -17.38
C MET A 130 -4.90 -8.96 -17.11
N GLY A 131 -4.21 -8.48 -18.16
CA GLY A 131 -3.21 -7.42 -18.05
C GLY A 131 -3.80 -6.11 -17.51
N ILE A 132 -4.99 -5.73 -17.97
CA ILE A 132 -5.73 -4.56 -17.45
C ILE A 132 -6.07 -4.75 -15.98
N VAL A 133 -6.62 -5.92 -15.60
CA VAL A 133 -6.98 -6.23 -14.21
C VAL A 133 -5.76 -6.14 -13.29
N VAL A 134 -4.63 -6.73 -13.70
CA VAL A 134 -3.38 -6.65 -12.92
C VAL A 134 -2.91 -5.21 -12.78
N THR A 135 -2.91 -4.44 -13.88
CA THR A 135 -2.49 -3.04 -13.87
C THR A 135 -3.33 -2.21 -12.89
N LEU A 136 -4.66 -2.35 -12.96
CA LEU A 136 -5.58 -1.66 -12.05
C LEU A 136 -5.38 -2.09 -10.58
N SER A 137 -5.19 -3.39 -10.34
CA SER A 137 -4.97 -3.91 -8.97
C SER A 137 -3.64 -3.45 -8.37
N SER A 138 -2.61 -3.19 -9.19
CA SER A 138 -1.30 -2.74 -8.75
C SER A 138 -1.25 -1.25 -8.43
N PHE A 139 -2.10 -0.44 -9.08
CA PHE A 139 -2.09 1.01 -8.94
C PHE A 139 -2.30 1.45 -7.48
N GLY A 140 -3.26 0.85 -6.79
CA GLY A 140 -3.60 1.19 -5.40
C GLY A 140 -2.45 1.03 -4.40
N PRO A 141 -1.91 -0.19 -4.18
CA PRO A 141 -0.82 -0.41 -3.24
C PRO A 141 0.44 0.37 -3.64
N CYS A 142 0.73 0.53 -4.93
CA CYS A 142 1.82 1.37 -5.40
C CYS A 142 1.60 2.85 -4.98
N ALA A 143 0.48 3.46 -5.38
CA ALA A 143 0.20 4.86 -5.10
C ALA A 143 0.25 5.16 -3.59
N LEU A 144 -0.32 4.28 -2.77
CA LEU A 144 -0.29 4.43 -1.32
C LEU A 144 1.12 4.27 -0.75
N ALA A 145 1.90 3.30 -1.22
CA ALA A 145 3.29 3.12 -0.79
C ALA A 145 4.17 4.33 -1.16
N PHE A 146 3.97 4.91 -2.35
CA PHE A 146 4.65 6.14 -2.75
C PHE A 146 4.24 7.33 -1.89
N ALA A 147 2.95 7.51 -1.60
CA ALA A 147 2.49 8.58 -0.73
C ALA A 147 3.06 8.45 0.69
N CYS A 148 3.05 7.25 1.26
CA CYS A 148 3.64 6.97 2.57
C CYS A 148 5.14 7.26 2.59
N ASP A 149 5.89 6.82 1.58
CA ASP A 149 7.33 7.04 1.45
C ASP A 149 7.67 8.53 1.33
N MET A 150 6.88 9.30 0.59
CA MET A 150 7.03 10.74 0.48
C MET A 150 6.82 11.45 1.82
N VAL A 151 5.77 11.08 2.56
CA VAL A 151 5.48 11.68 3.87
C VAL A 151 6.53 11.29 4.90
N ALA A 152 6.98 10.03 4.92
CA ALA A 152 8.09 9.59 5.77
C ALA A 152 9.39 10.36 5.44
N THR A 153 9.68 10.59 4.16
CA THR A 153 10.84 11.39 3.74
C THR A 153 10.73 12.85 4.20
N GLU A 154 9.54 13.45 4.19
CA GLU A 154 9.34 14.79 4.74
C GLU A 154 9.45 14.81 6.28
N ALA A 155 9.03 13.74 6.94
CA ALA A 155 9.17 13.56 8.37
C ALA A 155 10.65 13.46 8.79
N ASP A 156 11.49 12.79 8.00
CA ASP A 156 12.95 12.75 8.19
C ASP A 156 13.58 14.14 8.03
N LYS A 157 13.13 14.92 7.04
CA LYS A 157 13.61 16.31 6.87
C LYS A 157 13.17 17.22 8.01
N LEU A 158 12.00 16.96 8.59
CA LEU A 158 11.51 17.65 9.77
C LEU A 158 12.38 17.30 10.99
N MET A 159 12.76 16.04 11.16
CA MET A 159 13.72 15.59 12.18
C MET A 159 15.09 16.24 12.05
N ALA A 160 15.63 16.29 10.83
CA ALA A 160 16.89 16.98 10.57
C ALA A 160 16.81 18.48 10.92
N ALA A 161 15.66 19.12 10.67
CA ALA A 161 15.44 20.51 11.05
C ALA A 161 15.38 20.71 12.59
N CYS A 162 14.85 19.74 13.33
CA CYS A 162 14.89 19.75 14.80
C CYS A 162 16.33 19.70 15.32
N TYR A 163 17.15 18.79 14.81
CA TYR A 163 18.56 18.69 15.22
C TYR A 163 19.34 19.97 14.88
N ALA A 164 19.13 20.53 13.69
CA ALA A 164 19.75 21.81 13.32
C ALA A 164 19.26 23.00 14.17
N ALA A 165 18.02 22.97 14.67
CA ALA A 165 17.52 23.97 15.61
C ALA A 165 18.15 23.80 17.00
N GLN A 166 18.33 22.55 17.44
CA GLN A 166 18.95 22.21 18.72
C GLN A 166 20.38 22.75 18.84
N GLU A 167 21.17 22.74 17.76
CA GLU A 167 22.53 23.29 17.71
C GLU A 167 22.61 24.81 17.97
N LYS A 168 21.49 25.54 17.84
CA LYS A 168 21.45 26.99 18.06
C LYS A 168 21.24 27.39 19.53
N PHE A 169 20.81 26.45 20.36
CA PHE A 169 20.53 26.70 21.77
C PHE A 169 21.70 26.27 22.66
N ASN A 170 21.89 26.96 23.78
CA ASN A 170 22.88 26.54 24.78
C ASN A 170 22.49 25.18 25.38
N PHE A 171 23.46 24.29 25.60
CA PHE A 171 23.23 22.94 26.15
C PHE A 171 22.41 22.90 27.45
N ASN A 172 22.50 23.94 28.29
CA ASN A 172 21.78 24.03 29.56
C ASN A 172 20.44 24.76 29.45
N SER A 173 20.05 25.22 28.26
CA SER A 173 18.79 25.91 28.08
C SER A 173 17.63 24.92 28.09
N ARG A 174 16.46 25.40 28.53
CA ARG A 174 15.24 24.58 28.57
C ARG A 174 14.84 24.11 27.18
N GLU A 175 15.05 24.97 26.19
CA GLU A 175 14.82 24.74 24.77
C GLU A 175 15.64 23.54 24.27
N TYR A 176 16.93 23.51 24.60
CA TYR A 176 17.80 22.39 24.25
C TYR A 176 17.31 21.07 24.85
N GLN A 177 16.98 21.06 26.14
CA GLN A 177 16.49 19.85 26.83
C GLN A 177 15.14 19.37 26.25
N GLU A 178 14.23 20.29 25.92
CA GLU A 178 12.96 19.93 25.31
C GLU A 178 13.14 19.36 23.89
N LEU A 179 13.99 19.96 23.06
CA LEU A 179 14.35 19.45 21.73
C LEU A 179 15.07 18.10 21.80
N GLN A 180 15.97 17.92 22.77
CA GLN A 180 16.64 16.64 23.01
C GLN A 180 15.65 15.56 23.43
N SER A 181 14.69 15.88 24.31
CA SER A 181 13.63 14.95 24.70
C SER A 181 12.78 14.54 23.49
N LEU A 182 12.45 15.50 22.63
CA LEU A 182 11.70 15.25 21.40
C LEU A 182 12.50 14.37 20.43
N GLY A 183 13.78 14.69 20.24
CA GLY A 183 14.71 13.90 19.43
C GLY A 183 14.87 12.47 19.95
N SER A 184 14.86 12.27 21.27
CA SER A 184 14.92 10.92 21.86
C SER A 184 13.64 10.10 21.60
N ILE A 185 12.47 10.73 21.71
CA ILE A 185 11.17 10.09 21.42
C ILE A 185 11.13 9.69 19.94
N LEU A 186 11.47 10.61 19.05
CA LEU A 186 11.41 10.40 17.60
C LEU A 186 12.58 9.55 17.08
N GLY A 187 13.73 9.55 17.75
CA GLY A 187 14.89 8.73 17.41
C GLY A 187 14.70 7.25 17.79
N SER A 188 13.88 6.97 18.81
CA SER A 188 13.53 5.60 19.21
C SER A 188 12.54 4.91 18.25
N GLY A 189 11.80 5.69 17.47
CA GLY A 189 10.89 5.21 16.43
C GLY A 189 10.90 6.15 15.25
N VAL A 190 11.74 5.87 14.25
CA VAL A 190 11.77 6.63 12.99
C VAL A 190 10.34 6.73 12.46
N LEU A 191 9.92 7.96 12.12
CA LEU A 191 8.57 8.27 11.62
C LEU A 191 8.32 7.48 10.32
N LYS A 192 7.69 6.32 10.46
CA LYS A 192 7.49 5.35 9.40
C LYS A 192 6.06 4.86 9.42
N PHE A 193 5.48 4.72 8.23
CA PHE A 193 4.25 3.97 8.07
C PHE A 193 4.56 2.48 8.14
N THR A 194 3.81 1.75 8.96
CA THR A 194 3.93 0.30 9.06
C THR A 194 2.59 -0.35 8.76
N ALA A 195 2.61 -1.51 8.12
CA ALA A 195 1.43 -2.31 7.89
C ALA A 195 1.31 -3.32 9.04
N ALA A 196 0.41 -3.03 9.99
CA ALA A 196 0.15 -3.87 11.17
C ALA A 196 1.44 -4.21 11.97
N LYS A 197 2.40 -3.28 12.01
CA LYS A 197 3.71 -3.43 12.65
C LYS A 197 4.60 -4.55 12.09
N PHE A 198 4.19 -5.25 11.03
CA PHE A 198 4.99 -6.30 10.38
C PHE A 198 5.96 -5.77 9.34
N VAL A 199 5.49 -4.83 8.51
CA VAL A 199 6.21 -4.39 7.31
C VAL A 199 6.19 -2.86 7.21
N GLU A 200 7.34 -2.26 6.95
CA GLU A 200 7.44 -0.84 6.62
C GLU A 200 6.85 -0.56 5.23
N ILE A 201 5.93 0.40 5.14
CA ILE A 201 5.30 0.82 3.89
C ILE A 201 6.19 1.85 3.21
N LYS A 202 6.97 1.39 2.23
CA LYS A 202 7.86 2.21 1.40
C LYS A 202 7.89 1.69 -0.03
N ARG A 203 8.31 2.54 -0.97
CA ARG A 203 8.43 2.19 -2.39
C ARG A 203 9.28 0.93 -2.64
N SER A 204 10.35 0.75 -1.87
CA SER A 204 11.24 -0.41 -2.01
C SER A 204 10.60 -1.71 -1.53
N THR A 205 9.61 -1.66 -0.63
CA THR A 205 8.86 -2.83 -0.19
C THR A 205 8.05 -3.41 -1.35
N ILE A 206 7.35 -2.58 -2.11
CA ILE A 206 6.57 -3.04 -3.29
C ILE A 206 7.49 -3.66 -4.34
N LEU A 207 8.62 -3.00 -4.64
CA LEU A 207 9.61 -3.54 -5.59
C LEU A 207 10.20 -4.87 -5.10
N SER A 208 10.49 -5.00 -3.80
CA SER A 208 11.01 -6.23 -3.21
C SER A 208 10.00 -7.38 -3.31
N ILE A 209 8.72 -7.07 -3.11
CA ILE A 209 7.62 -8.04 -3.26
C ILE A 209 7.50 -8.49 -4.72
N MET A 210 7.55 -7.57 -5.68
CA MET A 210 7.53 -7.91 -7.11
C MET A 210 8.73 -8.76 -7.52
N ALA A 211 9.92 -8.42 -7.01
CA ALA A 211 11.13 -9.18 -7.24
C ALA A 211 11.01 -10.60 -6.69
N ALA A 212 10.53 -10.76 -5.45
CA ALA A 212 10.29 -12.06 -4.85
C ALA A 212 9.26 -12.88 -5.64
N ALA A 213 8.13 -12.29 -6.03
CA ALA A 213 7.11 -12.95 -6.84
C ALA A 213 7.68 -13.41 -8.20
N THR A 214 8.51 -12.58 -8.83
CA THR A 214 9.20 -12.93 -10.09
C THR A 214 10.19 -14.07 -9.90
N THR A 215 10.96 -14.08 -8.81
CA THR A 215 11.88 -15.19 -8.49
C THR A 215 11.13 -16.50 -8.28
N TYR A 216 10.04 -16.50 -7.51
CA TYR A 216 9.20 -17.69 -7.33
C TYR A 216 8.59 -18.16 -8.64
N PHE A 217 8.12 -17.22 -9.47
CA PHE A 217 7.61 -17.53 -10.79
C PHE A 217 8.67 -18.23 -11.66
N ILE A 218 9.88 -17.67 -11.75
CA ILE A 218 10.99 -18.27 -12.51
C ILE A 218 11.27 -19.71 -12.02
N ALA A 219 11.32 -19.91 -10.71
CA ALA A 219 11.52 -21.25 -10.14
C ALA A 219 10.40 -22.21 -10.55
N ILE A 220 9.13 -21.79 -10.46
CA ILE A 220 7.99 -22.61 -10.91
C ILE A 220 8.13 -22.96 -12.38
N VAL A 221 8.46 -22.01 -13.26
CA VAL A 221 8.63 -22.27 -14.71
C VAL A 221 9.72 -23.31 -14.97
N GLN A 222 10.82 -23.26 -14.21
CA GLN A 222 11.97 -24.15 -14.39
C GLN A 222 11.71 -25.57 -13.89
N PHE A 223 10.93 -25.73 -12.82
CA PHE A 223 10.66 -27.03 -12.20
C PHE A 223 9.29 -27.64 -12.60
N TYR A 224 8.49 -26.92 -13.38
CA TYR A 224 7.21 -27.37 -13.95
C TYR A 224 7.36 -27.80 -15.41
#